data_AF-A0A6I7MZC1-F1
#
_entry.id   AF-A0A6I7MZC1-F1
#
_cell.length_a   1.000
_cell.length_b   1.000
_cell.length_c   1.000
_cell.angle_alpha   90.00
_cell.angle_beta   90.00
_cell.angle_gamma   90.00
#
_symmetry.space_group_name_H-M   'P 1'
#
loop_
_entity.id
_entity.type
_entity.pdbx_description
1 polymer ?
#
loop_
_entity_poly.entity_id
_entity_poly.type
_entity_poly.pdbx_seq_one_letter_code
_entity_poly.pdbx_strand_id
1 'polypeptide(L)' 'MNGVDLIREARSLRPNLPVMLITGYADLTDDMDDIVLLHKPFQVAELVSNLHELLGASHDR' A
#
# COMPACT_ATOMS: atom_id res chain seq x y z
N MET A 1 6.75 0.60 -16.15
CA MET A 1 6.15 -0.03 -14.97
C MET A 1 6.29 0.95 -13.82
N ASN A 2 5.18 1.48 -13.32
CA ASN A 2 5.11 2.33 -12.14
C ASN A 2 4.77 1.50 -10.89
N GLY A 3 4.65 2.14 -9.72
CA GLY A 3 4.29 1.44 -8.48
C GLY A 3 2.93 0.74 -8.54
N VAL A 4 1.95 1.32 -9.23
CA VAL A 4 0.60 0.75 -9.38
C VAL A 4 0.62 -0.50 -10.25
N ASP A 5 1.34 -0.46 -11.37
CA ASP A 5 1.52 -1.62 -12.26
C ASP A 5 2.12 -2.81 -11.50
N LEU A 6 3.14 -2.54 -10.67
CA LEU A 6 3.78 -3.56 -9.85
C LEU A 6 2.82 -4.18 -8.83
N ILE A 7 1.99 -3.36 -8.20
CA ILE A 7 1.00 -3.85 -7.22
C ILE A 7 -0.01 -4.78 -7.90
N ARG A 8 -0.52 -4.38 -9.08
CA ARG A 8 -1.45 -5.19 -9.87
C ARG A 8 -0.83 -6.54 -10.24
N GLU A 9 0.41 -6.54 -10.73
CA GLU A 9 1.11 -7.77 -11.08
C GLU A 9 1.38 -8.65 -9.85
N ALA A 10 1.83 -8.07 -8.73
CA ALA A 10 2.05 -8.80 -7.49
C ALA A 10 0.76 -9.44 -6.94
N ARG A 11 -0.36 -8.73 -6.98
CA ARG A 11 -1.67 -9.26 -6.56
C ARG A 11 -2.22 -10.31 -7.51
N SER A 12 -1.86 -10.28 -8.80
CA SER A 12 -2.19 -11.38 -9.73
C SER A 12 -1.55 -12.71 -9.31
N LEU A 13 -0.35 -12.65 -8.70
CA LEU A 13 0.37 -13.82 -8.19
C LEU A 13 -0.07 -14.20 -6.77
N ARG A 14 -0.41 -13.21 -5.94
CA ARG A 14 -0.92 -13.39 -4.58
C ARG A 14 -2.07 -12.43 -4.30
N PRO A 15 -3.33 -12.86 -4.50
CA PRO A 15 -4.51 -11.98 -4.37
C PRO A 15 -4.62 -11.25 -3.03
N ASN A 16 -4.21 -11.92 -1.93
CA ASN A 16 -4.30 -11.37 -0.58
C ASN A 16 -2.99 -10.72 -0.10
N LEU A 17 -2.07 -10.40 -1.01
CA LEU A 17 -0.82 -9.74 -0.63
C LEU A 17 -1.13 -8.37 -0.03
N PRO A 18 -0.71 -8.09 1.22
CA PRO A 18 -0.89 -6.78 1.83
C PRO A 18 0.08 -5.81 1.17
N VAL A 19 -0.41 -4.65 0.73
CA VAL A 19 0.41 -3.66 0.03
C VAL A 19 0.15 -2.26 0.56
N MET A 20 1.24 -1.51 0.70
CA MET A 20 1.24 -0.08 0.96
C MET A 20 2.09 0.62 -0.11
N LEU A 21 1.57 1.73 -0.64
CA LEU A 21 2.27 2.56 -1.61
C LEU A 21 2.78 3.84 -0.94
N ILE A 22 4.08 4.09 -1.06
CA ILE A 22 4.69 5.32 -0.56
C ILE A 22 4.87 6.30 -1.72
N THR A 23 4.16 7.42 -1.72
CA THR A 23 4.14 8.39 -2.84
C THR A 23 4.52 9.81 -2.41
N GLY A 24 5.22 10.54 -3.28
CA GLY A 24 5.38 12.00 -3.18
C GLY A 24 4.58 12.76 -4.23
N TYR A 25 3.82 12.06 -5.07
CA TYR A 25 2.97 12.64 -6.12
C TYR A 25 1.51 12.59 -5.65
N ALA A 26 0.81 13.73 -5.79
CA ALA A 26 -0.58 13.91 -5.35
C ALA A 26 -1.61 13.25 -6.29
N ASP A 27 -1.20 12.94 -7.53
CA ASP A 27 -2.11 12.46 -8.58
C ASP A 27 -1.99 10.95 -8.79
N LEU A 28 -2.37 10.17 -7.78
CA LEU A 28 -2.68 8.76 -8.00
C LEU A 28 -4.16 8.65 -8.40
N THR A 29 -4.42 7.92 -9.47
CA THR A 29 -5.75 7.77 -10.07
C THR A 29 -6.65 6.88 -9.21
N ASP A 30 -7.97 7.10 -9.30
CA ASP A 30 -9.08 6.51 -8.49
C ASP A 30 -9.08 4.97 -8.31
N ASP A 31 -8.22 4.21 -8.98
CA ASP A 31 -8.15 2.74 -8.88
C ASP A 31 -7.35 2.23 -7.66
N MET A 32 -7.24 3.02 -6.58
CA MET A 32 -6.40 2.71 -5.40
C MET A 32 -7.18 2.54 -4.10
N ASP A 33 -8.51 2.43 -4.15
CA ASP A 33 -9.39 2.37 -2.96
C ASP A 33 -9.01 1.25 -1.96
N ASP A 34 -8.35 0.19 -2.41
CA ASP A 34 -7.95 -0.96 -1.61
C ASP A 34 -6.45 -1.00 -1.25
N ILE A 35 -5.73 0.11 -1.44
CA ILE A 35 -4.29 0.22 -1.20
C ILE A 35 -4.01 1.29 -0.15
N VAL A 36 -3.26 0.92 0.89
CA VAL A 36 -2.82 1.86 1.92
C VAL A 36 -1.80 2.83 1.31
N LEU A 37 -2.07 4.13 1.44
CA LEU A 37 -1.21 5.19 0.92
C LEU A 37 -0.45 5.89 2.05
N LEU A 38 0.87 6.00 1.87
CA LEU A 38 1.74 6.78 2.74
C LEU A 38 2.37 7.93 1.96
N HIS A 39 1.93 9.16 2.25
CA HIS A 39 2.41 10.35 1.57
C HIS A 39 3.76 10.81 2.12
N LYS A 40 4.65 11.23 1.23
CA LYS A 40 5.92 11.89 1.59
C LYS A 40 5.70 13.40 1.81
N PRO A 41 6.38 14.03 2.79
CA PRO A 41 7.22 13.39 3.80
C PRO A 41 6.36 12.76 4.91
N PHE A 42 6.78 11.60 5.41
CA PHE A 42 6.16 10.92 6.56
C PHE A 42 7.17 10.73 7.68
N GLN A 43 6.68 10.49 8.89
CA GLN A 43 7.53 10.13 10.03
C GLN A 43 7.69 8.61 10.13
N VAL A 44 8.80 8.15 10.71
CA VAL A 44 9.04 6.71 10.91
C VAL A 44 7.92 6.06 11.75
N ALA A 45 7.40 6.78 12.74
CA ALA A 45 6.29 6.30 13.57
C ALA A 45 5.01 6.02 12.75
N GLU A 46 4.75 6.84 11.73
CA GLU A 46 3.60 6.68 10.84
C GLU A 46 3.75 5.44 9.96
N LEU A 47 4.95 5.21 9.40
CA LEU A 47 5.25 3.99 8.65
C LEU A 47 5.04 2.73 9.53
N VAL A 48 5.52 2.76 10.76
CA VAL A 48 5.40 1.62 11.69
C VAL A 48 3.93 1.34 12.04
N SER A 49 3.14 2.38 12.31
CA SER A 49 1.71 2.24 12.60
C SER A 49 0.97 1.59 11.44
N ASN A 50 1.14 2.15 10.24
CA ASN A 50 0.51 1.62 9.03
C ASN A 50 0.94 0.18 8.73
N LEU A 51 2.20 -0.17 9.01
CA LEU A 51 2.69 -1.54 8.80
C LEU A 51 2.04 -2.53 9.78
N HIS A 52 1.89 -2.17 11.05
CA HIS A 52 1.18 -3.01 12.01
C HIS A 52 -0.28 -3.21 11.63
N GLU A 53 -0.98 -2.16 11.21
CA GLU A 53 -2.37 -2.25 10.75
C GLU A 53 -2.50 -3.14 9.52
N LEU A 54 -1.64 -2.92 8.52
CA LEU A 54 -1.64 -3.69 7.27
C LEU A 54 -1.39 -5.19 7.51
N LEU A 55 -0.39 -5.54 8.33
CA LEU A 55 -0.04 -6.93 8.60
C LEU A 55 -1.00 -7.60 9.59
N GLY A 56 -1.59 -6.84 10.51
CA GLY A 56 -2.61 -7.31 11.46
C GLY A 56 -3.94 -7.62 10.79
N ALA A 57 -4.43 -6.74 9.91
CA ALA A 57 -5.67 -6.95 9.14
C ALA A 57 -5.58 -8.14 8.15
N SER A 58 -4.37 -8.62 7.88
CA SER A 58 -4.07 -9.73 6.98
C SER A 58 -3.96 -11.09 7.70
N HIS A 59 -3.80 -11.10 9.02
CA HIS A 59 -3.76 -12.33 9.83
C HIS A 59 -5.15 -12.80 10.31
N ASP A 60 -6.15 -11.91 10.29
CA ASP A 60 -7.52 -12.16 10.79
C ASP A 60 -8.51 -12.60 9.69
N ARG A 61 -8.05 -12.97 8.49
CA ARG A 61 -8.89 -13.39 7.35
C ARG A 61 -8.47 -14.71 6.72
#